data_AF-I4AJ34-F1
#
_entry.id   AF-I4AJ34-F1
#
_cell.length_a   1.000
_cell.length_b   1.000
_cell.length_c   1.000
_cell.angle_alpha   90.00
_cell.angle_beta   90.00
_cell.angle_gamma   90.00
#
_symmetry.space_group_name_H-M   'P 1'
#
loop_
_entity.id
_entity.type
_entity.pdbx_description
1 polymer ?
#
loop_
_entity_poly.entity_id
_entity_poly.type
_entity_poly.pdbx_seq_one_letter_code
_entity_poly.pdbx_strand_id
1 'polypeptide(L)' 'MEKGKSLVYDKAYLFAIRIVKAFQFLQNDKREFILSKQLLRSGTSIGANIAEANGAISQNDFSAKMLFAILKTTRINKQP' A
#
# COMPACT_ATOMS: atom_id res chain seq x y z
N MET A 1 -1.74 -0.01 29.01
CA MET A 1 -1.82 0.57 27.64
C MET A 1 -1.32 -0.49 26.68
N GLU A 2 -2.17 -1.02 25.80
CA GLU A 2 -1.74 -2.00 24.78
C GLU A 2 -0.66 -1.37 23.87
N LYS A 3 0.60 -1.72 24.13
CA LYS A 3 1.69 -1.52 23.17
C LYS A 3 1.45 -2.51 22.02
N GLY A 4 1.18 -2.04 20.80
CA GLY A 4 1.28 -2.93 19.64
C GLY A 4 0.53 -2.55 18.37
N LYS A 5 -0.44 -1.63 18.41
CA LYS A 5 -1.23 -1.29 17.21
C LYS A 5 -0.74 0.00 16.54
N SER A 6 -0.15 -0.13 15.36
CA SER A 6 0.14 1.01 14.49
C SER A 6 -1.16 1.49 13.84
N LEU A 7 -1.64 2.68 14.25
CA LEU A 7 -2.82 3.31 13.65
C LEU A 7 -2.71 3.46 12.12
N VAL A 8 -1.48 3.72 11.64
CA VAL A 8 -1.18 3.87 10.22
C VAL A 8 -1.30 2.52 9.51
N TYR A 9 -0.84 1.43 10.14
CA TYR A 9 -0.98 0.07 9.61
C TYR A 9 -2.45 -0.33 9.48
N ASP A 10 -3.26 -0.12 10.53
CA ASP A 10 -4.69 -0.46 10.50
C ASP A 10 -5.43 0.29 9.38
N LYS A 11 -5.13 1.59 9.20
CA LYS A 11 -5.67 2.39 8.10
C LYS A 11 -5.21 1.88 6.72
N ALA A 12 -3.94 1.51 6.59
CA ALA A 12 -3.40 0.99 5.33
C ALA A 12 -4.01 -0.38 4.98
N TYR A 13 -4.26 -1.23 5.98
CA TYR A 13 -4.93 -2.51 5.80
C TYR A 13 -6.37 -2.34 5.30
N LEU A 14 -7.15 -1.47 5.97
CA LEU A 14 -8.50 -1.14 5.52
C LEU A 14 -8.52 -0.51 4.12
N PHE A 15 -7.54 0.32 3.80
CA PHE A 15 -7.37 0.89 2.46
C PHE A 15 -7.08 -0.18 1.42
N ALA A 16 -6.20 -1.14 1.70
CA ALA A 16 -5.90 -2.25 0.79
C ALA A 16 -7.17 -3.08 0.48
N ILE A 17 -8.00 -3.37 1.48
CA ILE A 17 -9.29 -4.04 1.27
C ILE A 17 -10.19 -3.23 0.32
N ARG A 18 -10.26 -1.91 0.48
CA ARG A 18 -11.03 -1.04 -0.42
C ARG A 18 -10.49 -1.05 -1.85
N ILE A 19 -9.17 -1.06 -2.02
CA ILE A 19 -8.53 -1.13 -3.33
C ILE A 19 -8.86 -2.46 -4.03
N VAL A 20 -8.84 -3.58 -3.32
CA VAL A 20 -9.21 -4.88 -3.88
C VAL A 20 -10.67 -4.88 -4.35
N LYS A 21 -11.59 -4.33 -3.54
CA LYS A 21 -13.00 -4.19 -3.93
C LYS A 21 -13.19 -3.27 -5.14
N ALA A 22 -12.48 -2.14 -5.18
CA ALA A 22 -12.51 -1.22 -6.31
C ALA A 22 -11.97 -1.88 -7.59
N PHE A 23 -10.88 -2.64 -7.49
CA PHE A 23 -10.32 -3.42 -8.59
C PHE A 23 -11.34 -4.43 -9.15
N GLN A 24 -12.01 -5.18 -8.29
CA GLN A 24 -13.06 -6.13 -8.68
C GLN A 24 -14.21 -5.43 -9.41
N PHE A 25 -14.69 -4.30 -8.88
CA PHE A 25 -15.72 -3.47 -9.52
C PHE A 25 -15.28 -2.98 -10.91
N LEU A 26 -14.05 -2.45 -11.02
CA LEU A 26 -13.53 -1.93 -12.29
C LEU A 26 -13.39 -3.03 -13.35
N GLN A 27 -12.96 -4.24 -12.98
CA GLN A 27 -12.86 -5.35 -13.94
C GLN A 27 -14.22 -5.93 -14.32
N ASN A 28 -15.08 -6.19 -13.33
CA ASN A 28 -16.32 -6.92 -13.56
C ASN A 28 -17.40 -6.03 -14.20
N ASP A 29 -17.57 -4.81 -13.70
CA ASP A 29 -18.69 -3.95 -14.09
C ASP A 29 -18.27 -2.92 -15.14
N LYS A 30 -17.02 -2.44 -15.09
CA LYS A 30 -16.52 -1.41 -16.01
C LYS A 30 -15.63 -1.96 -17.12
N ARG A 31 -15.26 -3.25 -17.06
CA ARG A 31 -14.35 -3.89 -18.01
C ARG A 31 -13.04 -3.10 -18.19
N GLU A 32 -12.55 -2.49 -17.12
CA GLU A 32 -11.29 -1.74 -17.11
C GLU A 32 -10.18 -2.62 -16.50
N PHE A 33 -9.13 -2.89 -17.26
CA PHE A 33 -8.13 -3.90 -16.92
C PHE A 33 -6.69 -3.37 -16.81
N ILE A 34 -6.40 -2.18 -17.33
CA ILE A 34 -5.05 -1.61 -17.40
C ILE A 34 -4.78 -0.79 -16.14
N LEU A 35 -5.61 0.22 -15.90
CA LEU A 35 -5.47 1.14 -14.76
C LEU A 35 -5.84 0.45 -13.45
N SER A 36 -6.80 -0.46 -13.45
CA SER A 36 -7.23 -1.24 -12.29
C SER A 36 -6.09 -2.10 -11.77
N LYS A 37 -5.29 -2.72 -12.66
CA LYS A 37 -4.07 -3.45 -12.28
C LYS A 37 -3.00 -2.52 -11.69
N GLN A 38 -2.82 -1.32 -12.27
CA GLN A 38 -1.88 -0.34 -11.71
C GLN A 38 -2.33 0.12 -10.31
N LEU A 39 -3.62 0.41 -10.14
CA LEU A 39 -4.25 0.80 -8.88
C LEU A 39 -4.16 -0.30 -7.82
N LEU A 40 -4.41 -1.56 -8.19
CA LEU A 40 -4.28 -2.70 -7.29
C LEU A 40 -2.85 -2.79 -6.73
N ARG A 41 -1.85 -2.74 -7.62
CA ARG A 41 -0.43 -2.84 -7.24
C ARG A 41 0.02 -1.68 -6.38
N SER A 42 -0.27 -0.44 -6.77
CA SER A 42 0.13 0.73 -6.00
C SER A 42 -0.61 0.81 -4.65
N GLY A 43 -1.91 0.59 -4.65
CA GLY A 43 -2.74 0.71 -3.45
C GLY A 43 -2.48 -0.36 -2.39
N THR A 44 -2.21 -1.60 -2.79
CA THR A 44 -1.84 -2.68 -1.84
C THR A 44 -0.39 -2.57 -1.35
N SER A 45 0.51 -1.97 -2.14
CA SER A 45 1.91 -1.79 -1.75
C SER A 45 2.10 -0.91 -0.51
N ILE A 46 1.16 0.00 -0.20
CA ILE A 46 1.22 0.86 0.99
C ILE A 46 1.30 0.00 2.26
N GLY A 47 0.33 -0.92 2.42
CA GLY A 47 0.27 -1.80 3.59
C GLY A 47 1.46 -2.75 3.68
N ALA A 48 1.91 -3.28 2.54
CA ALA A 48 3.08 -4.16 2.48
C ALA A 48 4.37 -3.47 2.95
N ASN A 49 4.63 -2.23 2.49
CA ASN A 49 5.83 -1.50 2.90
C ASN A 49 5.74 -1.03 4.37
N ILE A 50 4.55 -0.70 4.90
CA ILE A 50 4.39 -0.38 6.33
C ILE A 50 4.60 -1.64 7.19
N ALA A 51 4.13 -2.81 6.73
CA ALA A 51 4.40 -4.08 7.40
C ALA A 51 5.92 -4.34 7.50
N GLU A 52 6.64 -4.09 6.39
CA GLU A 52 8.10 -4.20 6.34
C GLU A 52 8.77 -3.20 7.30
N ALA A 53 8.29 -1.95 7.34
CA ALA A 53 8.79 -0.94 8.27
C ALA A 53 8.59 -1.34 9.73
N ASN A 54 7.43 -1.91 10.08
CA ASN A 54 7.16 -2.39 11.45
C ASN A 54 8.10 -3.53 11.88
N GLY A 55 8.69 -4.27 10.93
CA GLY A 55 9.71 -5.28 11.18
C GLY A 55 11.15 -4.76 11.18
N ALA A 56 11.35 -3.44 11.14
CA ALA A 56 12.68 -2.84 11.08
C ALA A 56 13.52 -3.15 12.32
N ILE A 57 14.82 -3.35 12.11
CA ILE A 57 15.77 -3.70 13.17
C ILE A 57 16.29 -2.48 13.96
N SER A 58 16.01 -1.26 13.48
CA SER A 58 16.38 0.00 14.12
C SER A 58 15.43 1.14 13.75
N GLN A 59 15.46 2.25 14.48
CA GLN A 59 14.65 3.45 14.14
C GLN A 59 15.05 4.10 12.81
N ASN A 60 16.33 4.05 12.45
CA ASN A 60 16.80 4.56 11.16
C ASN A 60 16.27 3.71 10.00
N ASP A 61 16.31 2.37 10.16
CA ASP A 61 15.76 1.43 9.19
C ASP A 61 14.24 1.59 9.07
N PHE A 62 13.53 1.76 10.21
CA PHE A 62 12.10 2.08 10.22
C PHE A 62 11.79 3.33 9.39
N SER A 63 12.53 4.42 9.63
CA SER A 63 12.31 5.70 8.95
C SER A 63 12.58 5.60 7.44
N ALA A 64 13.64 4.89 7.05
CA ALA A 64 13.94 4.63 5.65
C ALA A 64 12.84 3.81 4.97
N LYS A 65 12.37 2.72 5.58
CA LYS A 65 11.30 1.88 5.04
C LYS A 65 9.96 2.62 4.93
N MET A 66 9.63 3.48 5.90
CA MET A 66 8.46 4.36 5.82
C MET A 66 8.56 5.38 4.66
N LEU A 67 9.73 5.96 4.42
CA LEU A 67 9.96 6.83 3.26
C LEU A 67 9.78 6.06 1.94
N PHE A 68 10.29 4.83 1.86
CA PHE A 68 10.07 3.98 0.69
C PHE A 68 8.60 3.63 0.46
N ALA A 69 7.82 3.43 1.53
CA ALA A 69 6.38 3.22 1.44
C ALA A 69 5.70 4.39 0.70
N ILE A 70 6.05 5.63 1.04
CA ILE A 70 5.51 6.82 0.36
C ILE A 70 6.00 6.88 -1.09
N LEU A 71 7.30 6.78 -1.32
CA LEU A 71 7.89 6.94 -2.66
C LEU A 71 7.39 5.91 -3.69
N LYS A 72 7.23 4.64 -3.30
CA LYS A 72 6.71 3.59 -4.19
C LYS A 72 5.26 3.84 -4.60
N THR A 73 4.49 4.55 -3.77
CA THR A 73 3.07 4.80 -4.00
C THR A 73 2.85 6.02 -4.90
N THR A 74 3.72 7.02 -4.81
CA THR A 74 3.70 8.22 -5.66
C THR A 74 4.27 7.95 -7.06
N ARG A 75 5.13 6.95 -7.23
CA ARG A 75 5.65 6.56 -8.56
C ARG A 75 4.63 5.73 -9.34
N ILE A 76 3.62 6.42 -9.87
CA ILE A 76 2.76 5.94 -10.94
C ILE A 76 3.39 6.42 -12.25
N ASN A 77 3.87 5.51 -13.09
CA ASN A 77 4.50 5.75 -14.41
C ASN A 77 5.89 6.42 -14.42
N LYS A 78 6.93 5.58 -14.36
CA LYS A 78 8.03 5.71 -15.32
C LYS A 78 8.15 4.36 -16.04
N GLN A 79 7.50 4.25 -17.19
CA GLN A 79 7.98 3.32 -18.21
C GLN A 79 9.28 3.92 -18.76
N PRO A 80 10.32 3.12 -19.05
CA PRO A 80 11.35 3.54 -20.00
C PRO A 80 10.74 3.79 -21.39
#